data_AF-A0AAX6EHG3-F1
#
_entry.id   AF-A0AAX6EHG3-F1
#
_cell.length_a   1.000
_cell.length_b   1.000
_cell.length_c   1.000
_cell.angle_alpha   90.00
_cell.angle_beta   90.00
_cell.angle_gamma   90.00
#
_symmetry.space_group_name_H-M   'P 1'
#
loop_
_entity.id
_entity.type
_entity.pdbx_description
1 polymer ?
#
loop_
_entity_poly.entity_id
_entity_poly.type
_entity_poly.pdbx_seq_one_letter_code
_entity_poly.pdbx_strand_id
1 'polypeptide(L)'
;MPNLGMHRRREKKKKKREGENRKADMILNWGINMLPLKTHFHNKRRLIPSAAAAAAADSNRSLRADTDKLRSQLSQLQSEAELTRSKANNARLRLMRLSEAAENLQQRAATKVLVNKEAEARELLIQKKKLMRTLEKLKNRIKVLDELTVKINEAISLKETQLIGNVGMNPELKQAEDSSQIRFISPKDESGEDLNDRNLPDEGCIKQGQNYELEDQKSEAVPSGDLKETTSEKVVTSNDDNIISCFKDISTYEGFLEYVDGQLRQIESDLFMFVRISSLILGNEEKQMKAKVQQTSEILEDVHNIRKKIASVIKTKEGET
;
A
#
# COMPACT_ATOMS: atom_id res chain seq x y z
N MET A 1 27.84 32.08 -36.79
CA MET A 1 26.99 32.23 -35.59
C MET A 1 25.70 32.93 -35.96
N PRO A 2 24.52 32.37 -35.61
CA PRO A 2 23.55 33.16 -34.86
C PRO A 2 22.90 32.40 -33.69
N ASN A 3 22.38 33.22 -32.78
CA ASN A 3 22.09 32.94 -31.38
C ASN A 3 20.62 32.53 -31.18
N LEU A 4 20.34 31.22 -31.07
CA LEU A 4 18.99 30.64 -30.89
C LEU A 4 18.44 30.77 -29.45
N GLY A 5 19.20 31.36 -28.51
CA GLY A 5 18.81 31.46 -27.09
C GLY A 5 17.81 32.56 -26.75
N MET A 6 17.57 33.54 -27.63
CA MET A 6 16.81 34.75 -27.29
C MET A 6 15.30 34.67 -27.57
N HIS A 7 14.84 33.75 -28.44
CA HIS A 7 13.42 33.70 -28.80
C HIS A 7 12.51 33.04 -27.76
N ARG A 8 12.99 32.00 -27.05
CA ARG A 8 12.16 31.29 -26.05
C ARG A 8 11.90 32.07 -24.76
N ARG A 9 12.68 33.11 -24.47
CA ARG A 9 12.46 33.97 -23.27
C ARG A 9 11.41 35.06 -23.48
N ARG A 10 11.05 35.40 -24.73
CA ARG A 10 10.04 36.43 -25.01
C ARG A 10 8.60 35.90 -24.97
N GLU A 11 8.36 34.63 -25.33
CA GLU A 11 7.01 34.05 -25.29
C GLU A 11 6.50 33.79 -23.86
N LYS A 12 7.38 33.44 -22.92
CA LYS A 12 6.96 33.17 -21.52
C LYS A 12 6.55 34.43 -20.76
N LYS A 13 7.00 35.63 -21.18
CA LYS A 13 6.57 36.90 -20.56
C LYS A 13 5.22 37.41 -21.09
N LYS A 14 4.78 36.98 -22.27
CA LYS A 14 3.48 37.42 -22.84
C LYS A 14 2.30 36.69 -22.19
N LYS A 15 2.42 35.37 -21.94
CA LYS A 15 1.37 34.58 -21.26
C LYS A 15 1.16 34.91 -19.78
N LYS A 16 2.15 35.52 -19.11
CA LYS A 16 2.00 35.92 -17.69
C LYS A 16 1.17 37.21 -17.51
N ARG A 17 1.15 38.09 -18.53
CA ARG A 17 0.39 39.36 -18.48
C ARG A 17 -1.09 39.21 -18.85
N GLU A 18 -1.46 38.18 -19.61
CA GLU A 18 -2.86 37.91 -19.97
C GLU A 18 -3.66 37.21 -18.85
N GLY A 19 -3.00 36.53 -17.91
CA GLY A 19 -3.65 35.87 -16.77
C GLY A 19 -3.96 36.79 -15.59
N GLU A 20 -3.27 37.93 -15.46
CA GLU A 20 -3.48 38.88 -14.36
C GLU A 20 -4.60 39.88 -14.66
N ASN A 21 -4.89 40.19 -15.94
CA ASN A 21 -5.99 41.09 -16.32
C ASN A 21 -7.40 40.49 -16.13
N ARG A 22 -7.55 39.18 -15.95
CA ARG A 22 -8.88 38.56 -15.71
C ARG A 22 -9.30 38.53 -14.24
N LYS A 23 -8.42 38.90 -13.31
CA LYS A 23 -8.74 38.94 -11.87
C LYS A 23 -9.14 40.34 -11.38
N ALA A 24 -8.95 41.37 -12.20
CA ALA A 24 -9.32 42.76 -11.86
C ALA A 24 -10.76 43.14 -12.25
N ASP A 25 -11.40 42.40 -13.17
CA ASP A 25 -12.75 42.73 -13.66
C ASP A 25 -13.92 42.12 -12.85
N MET A 26 -13.64 41.44 -11.73
CA MET A 26 -14.68 40.87 -10.85
C MET A 26 -14.90 41.64 -9.54
N ILE A 27 -14.31 42.83 -9.40
CA ILE A 27 -14.49 43.69 -8.23
C ILE A 27 -14.92 45.08 -8.71
N LEU A 28 -16.17 45.21 -9.17
CA LEU A 28 -16.88 46.49 -9.30
C LEU A 28 -18.28 46.24 -9.87
N ASN A 29 -19.16 45.66 -9.06
CA ASN A 29 -20.58 45.99 -9.18
C ASN A 29 -21.27 45.65 -7.88
N TRP A 30 -21.81 46.67 -7.22
CA TRP A 30 -23.03 46.69 -6.41
C TRP A 30 -23.00 47.98 -5.60
N GLY A 31 -23.28 49.08 -6.31
CA GLY A 31 -23.47 50.40 -5.73
C GLY A 31 -24.73 51.02 -6.32
N ILE A 32 -25.77 51.06 -5.48
CA ILE A 32 -26.72 52.17 -5.35
C ILE A 32 -27.70 52.40 -6.52
N ASN A 33 -28.98 52.14 -6.24
CA ASN A 33 -30.04 53.04 -6.70
C ASN A 33 -31.09 53.23 -5.60
N MET A 34 -31.31 54.50 -5.31
CA MET A 34 -32.25 55.11 -4.37
C MET A 34 -33.59 55.38 -5.07
N LEU A 35 -34.72 55.10 -4.42
CA LEU A 35 -35.84 56.04 -4.11
C LEU A 35 -37.15 55.29 -3.75
N PRO A 36 -38.07 55.95 -3.02
CA PRO A 36 -38.96 55.31 -2.06
C PRO A 36 -40.39 55.15 -2.60
N LEU A 37 -41.11 54.17 -2.04
CA LEU A 37 -42.57 54.13 -2.12
C LEU A 37 -43.15 54.03 -0.71
N LYS A 38 -43.87 55.09 -0.35
CA LYS A 38 -44.80 55.18 0.77
C LYS A 38 -45.79 54.02 0.70
N THR A 39 -45.93 53.28 1.80
CA THR A 39 -47.19 52.61 2.13
C THR A 39 -47.53 52.86 3.59
N HIS A 40 -48.67 53.52 3.77
CA HIS A 40 -49.37 53.71 5.03
C HIS A 40 -50.24 52.47 5.25
N PHE A 41 -50.03 51.67 6.29
CA PHE A 41 -51.09 50.86 6.93
C PHE A 41 -50.69 50.45 8.36
N HIS A 42 -51.40 51.09 9.30
CA HIS A 42 -52.06 50.57 10.50
C HIS A 42 -51.39 49.49 11.40
N ASN A 43 -51.22 49.93 12.65
CA ASN A 43 -51.44 49.18 13.90
C ASN A 43 -50.44 48.07 14.28
N LYS A 44 -49.38 48.43 15.01
CA LYS A 44 -48.53 47.50 15.75
C LYS A 44 -48.91 47.46 17.24
N ARG A 45 -49.55 46.36 17.65
CA ARG A 45 -49.32 45.82 19.01
C ARG A 45 -47.88 45.33 19.02
N ARG A 46 -47.04 46.05 19.76
CA ARG A 46 -45.61 45.80 19.93
C ARG A 46 -45.45 44.59 20.87
N LEU A 47 -45.43 43.38 20.32
CA LEU A 47 -44.79 42.25 20.99
C LEU A 47 -43.29 42.49 20.86
N ILE A 48 -42.67 42.92 21.95
CA ILE A 48 -41.22 43.03 22.08
C ILE A 48 -40.68 41.59 22.06
N PRO A 49 -39.86 41.19 21.07
CA PRO A 49 -39.08 39.98 21.24
C PRO A 49 -38.14 40.26 22.41
N SER A 50 -38.31 39.51 23.50
CA SER A 50 -37.40 39.55 24.65
C SER A 50 -35.96 39.51 24.13
N ALA A 51 -35.08 40.38 24.62
CA ALA A 51 -33.67 40.40 24.24
C ALA A 51 -32.99 39.02 24.42
N ALA A 52 -33.55 38.17 25.30
CA ALA A 52 -33.15 36.78 25.48
C ALA A 52 -33.40 35.90 24.24
N ALA A 53 -34.50 36.12 23.49
CA ALA A 53 -34.82 35.35 22.28
C ALA A 53 -33.91 35.71 21.10
N ALA A 54 -33.50 36.98 20.98
CA ALA A 54 -32.53 37.41 19.97
C ALA A 54 -31.12 36.89 20.26
N ALA A 55 -30.70 36.88 21.53
CA ALA A 55 -29.40 36.33 21.95
C ALA A 55 -29.33 34.79 21.80
N ALA A 56 -30.44 34.09 22.05
CA ALA A 56 -30.53 32.64 21.82
C ALA A 56 -30.43 32.29 20.32
N ALA A 57 -31.08 33.07 19.45
CA ALA A 57 -31.01 32.87 17.99
C ALA A 57 -29.61 33.11 17.41
N ASP A 58 -28.86 34.09 17.93
CA ASP A 58 -27.48 34.37 17.49
C ASP A 58 -26.49 33.29 17.96
N SER A 59 -26.66 32.80 19.19
CA SER A 59 -25.89 31.67 19.73
C SER A 59 -26.13 30.38 18.93
N ASN A 60 -27.39 30.10 18.55
CA ASN A 60 -27.74 28.94 17.73
C ASN A 60 -27.19 29.03 16.30
N ARG A 61 -27.12 30.24 15.72
CA ARG A 61 -26.52 30.45 14.40
C ARG A 61 -25.01 30.20 14.41
N SER A 62 -24.32 30.61 15.48
CA SER A 62 -22.89 30.33 15.69
C SER A 62 -22.62 28.84 15.80
N LEU A 63 -23.39 28.11 16.64
CA LEU A 63 -23.24 26.67 16.82
C LEU A 63 -23.47 25.88 15.52
N ARG A 64 -24.46 26.28 14.71
CA ARG A 64 -24.69 25.66 13.39
C ARG A 64 -23.53 25.89 12.44
N ALA A 65 -22.99 27.11 12.37
CA ALA A 65 -21.81 27.42 11.57
C ALA A 65 -20.58 26.59 12.01
N ASP A 66 -20.41 26.37 13.32
CA ASP A 66 -19.36 25.52 13.86
C ASP A 66 -19.54 24.04 13.51
N THR A 67 -20.78 23.52 13.53
CA THR A 67 -21.08 22.16 13.08
C THR A 67 -20.83 21.96 11.59
N ASP A 68 -21.18 22.94 10.75
CA ASP A 68 -20.96 22.85 9.30
C ASP A 68 -19.46 22.97 8.95
N LYS A 69 -18.70 23.76 9.72
CA LYS A 69 -17.24 23.78 9.65
C LYS A 69 -16.63 22.42 10.01
N LEU A 70 -17.13 21.76 11.06
CA LEU A 70 -16.67 20.40 11.42
C LEU A 70 -16.98 19.38 10.33
N ARG A 71 -18.18 19.44 9.72
CA ARG A 71 -18.56 18.57 8.59
C ARG A 71 -17.66 18.76 7.38
N SER A 72 -17.37 20.00 7.00
CA SER A 72 -16.46 20.29 5.89
C SER A 72 -15.03 19.80 6.15
N GLN A 73 -14.52 19.99 7.37
CA GLN A 73 -13.22 19.43 7.78
C GLN A 73 -13.19 17.91 7.75
N LEU A 74 -14.26 17.25 8.18
CA LEU A 74 -14.38 15.79 8.16
C LEU A 74 -14.39 15.26 6.72
N SER A 75 -15.19 15.89 5.84
CA SER A 75 -15.22 15.55 4.41
C SER A 75 -13.86 15.74 3.75
N GLN A 76 -13.14 16.82 4.08
CA GLN A 76 -11.78 17.03 3.61
C GLN A 76 -10.85 15.90 4.08
N LEU A 77 -10.85 15.56 5.36
CA LEU A 77 -10.01 14.48 5.90
C LEU A 77 -10.32 13.11 5.25
N GLN A 78 -11.60 12.81 5.00
CA GLN A 78 -12.02 11.60 4.29
C GLN A 78 -11.46 11.56 2.86
N SER A 79 -11.53 12.68 2.13
CA SER A 79 -10.93 12.77 0.79
C SER A 79 -9.41 12.61 0.82
N GLU A 80 -8.73 13.15 1.84
CA GLU A 80 -7.29 12.99 2.05
C GLU A 80 -6.92 11.55 2.41
N ALA A 81 -7.76 10.85 3.16
CA ALA A 81 -7.59 9.43 3.48
C ALA A 81 -7.66 8.56 2.21
N GLU A 82 -8.66 8.78 1.36
CA GLU A 82 -8.81 8.08 0.08
C GLU A 82 -7.63 8.34 -0.86
N LEU A 83 -7.20 9.60 -0.95
CA LEU A 83 -6.01 9.97 -1.72
C LEU A 83 -4.74 9.30 -1.20
N THR A 84 -4.60 9.18 0.13
CA THR A 84 -3.43 8.54 0.73
C THR A 84 -3.44 7.03 0.50
N ARG A 85 -4.60 6.37 0.66
CA ARG A 85 -4.78 4.94 0.36
C ARG A 85 -4.49 4.62 -1.11
N SER A 86 -5.03 5.40 -2.03
CA SER A 86 -4.78 5.21 -3.47
C SER A 86 -3.29 5.38 -3.83
N LYS A 87 -2.60 6.37 -3.24
CA LYS A 87 -1.13 6.53 -3.38
C LYS A 87 -0.36 5.33 -2.83
N ALA A 88 -0.76 4.80 -1.67
CA ALA A 88 -0.13 3.62 -1.07
C ALA A 88 -0.32 2.39 -1.97
N ASN A 89 -1.53 2.16 -2.49
CA ASN A 89 -1.83 1.05 -3.40
C ASN A 89 -1.07 1.14 -4.71
N ASN A 90 -0.94 2.34 -5.29
CA ASN A 90 -0.10 2.55 -6.47
C ASN A 90 1.38 2.23 -6.19
N ALA A 91 1.89 2.64 -5.02
CA ALA A 91 3.25 2.34 -4.61
C ALA A 91 3.47 0.82 -4.41
N ARG A 92 2.49 0.10 -3.84
CA ARG A 92 2.53 -1.38 -3.72
C ARG A 92 2.54 -2.08 -5.06
N LEU A 93 1.69 -1.64 -6.01
CA LEU A 93 1.69 -2.20 -7.37
C LEU A 93 3.04 -2.00 -8.05
N ARG A 94 3.63 -0.81 -7.90
CA ARG A 94 4.97 -0.52 -8.43
C ARG A 94 6.04 -1.37 -7.75
N LEU A 95 5.93 -1.62 -6.44
CA LEU A 95 6.84 -2.47 -5.69
C LEU A 95 6.81 -3.89 -6.26
N MET A 96 5.61 -4.46 -6.46
CA MET A 96 5.41 -5.78 -7.06
C MET A 96 6.09 -5.90 -8.42
N ARG A 97 5.81 -4.96 -9.34
CA ARG A 97 6.40 -4.95 -10.70
C ARG A 97 7.92 -4.82 -10.68
N LEU A 98 8.46 -4.00 -9.77
CA LEU A 98 9.91 -3.84 -9.64
C LEU A 98 10.56 -5.11 -9.05
N SER A 99 9.92 -5.78 -8.08
CA SER A 99 10.41 -7.04 -7.53
C SER A 99 10.49 -8.11 -8.63
N GLU A 100 9.44 -8.24 -9.43
CA GLU A 100 9.42 -9.14 -10.60
C GLU A 100 10.54 -8.79 -11.60
N ALA A 101 10.74 -7.50 -11.90
CA ALA A 101 11.86 -7.08 -12.75
C ALA A 101 13.24 -7.42 -12.14
N ALA A 102 13.37 -7.40 -10.81
CA ALA A 102 14.60 -7.79 -10.11
C ALA A 102 14.90 -9.29 -10.28
N GLU A 103 13.87 -10.13 -10.18
CA GLU A 103 13.95 -11.57 -10.38
C GLU A 103 14.27 -11.89 -11.84
N ASN A 104 13.63 -11.22 -12.79
CA ASN A 104 13.93 -11.36 -14.22
C ASN A 104 15.39 -11.01 -14.55
N LEU A 105 15.94 -9.95 -13.94
CA LEU A 105 17.36 -9.61 -14.10
C LEU A 105 18.27 -10.69 -13.51
N GLN A 106 17.90 -11.30 -12.39
CA GLN A 106 18.65 -12.40 -11.78
C GLN A 106 18.62 -13.65 -12.64
N GLN A 107 17.45 -14.05 -13.14
CA GLN A 107 17.29 -15.20 -14.03
C GLN A 107 18.10 -15.00 -15.31
N ARG A 108 18.00 -13.82 -15.94
CA ARG A 108 18.80 -13.48 -17.12
C ARG A 108 20.30 -13.52 -16.82
N ALA A 109 20.75 -13.00 -15.69
CA ALA A 109 22.14 -13.07 -15.29
C ALA A 109 22.60 -14.53 -15.14
N ALA A 110 21.79 -15.39 -14.51
CA ALA A 110 22.08 -16.82 -14.38
C ALA A 110 22.20 -17.51 -15.75
N THR A 111 21.27 -17.26 -16.68
CA THR A 111 21.35 -17.77 -18.05
C THR A 111 22.62 -17.29 -18.78
N LYS A 112 23.01 -16.03 -18.59
CA LYS A 112 24.24 -15.50 -19.20
C LYS A 112 25.50 -16.15 -18.65
N VAL A 113 25.54 -16.48 -17.36
CA VAL A 113 26.64 -17.27 -16.77
C VAL A 113 26.70 -18.66 -17.40
N LEU A 114 25.57 -19.34 -17.59
CA LEU A 114 25.52 -20.67 -18.22
C LEU A 114 26.03 -20.67 -19.67
N VAL A 115 25.81 -19.57 -20.41
CA VAL A 115 26.29 -19.39 -21.79
C VAL A 115 27.73 -18.82 -21.83
N ASN A 116 28.44 -18.83 -20.70
CA ASN A 116 29.81 -18.28 -20.55
C ASN A 116 29.94 -16.79 -20.91
N LYS A 117 28.86 -16.02 -20.79
CA LYS A 117 28.82 -14.56 -21.03
C LYS A 117 28.88 -13.79 -19.72
N GLU A 118 29.97 -13.96 -18.98
CA GLU A 118 30.11 -13.42 -17.62
C GLU A 118 30.07 -11.89 -17.55
N ALA A 119 30.63 -11.19 -18.54
CA ALA A 119 30.63 -9.73 -18.58
C ALA A 119 29.19 -9.17 -18.63
N GLU A 120 28.35 -9.75 -19.50
CA GLU A 120 26.92 -9.40 -19.62
C GLU A 120 26.17 -9.73 -18.31
N ALA A 121 26.49 -10.86 -17.67
CA ALA A 121 25.89 -11.23 -16.40
C ALA A 121 26.21 -10.24 -15.28
N ARG A 122 27.48 -9.77 -15.19
CA ARG A 122 27.90 -8.75 -14.22
C ARG A 122 27.16 -7.44 -14.42
N GLU A 123 26.94 -7.03 -15.68
CA GLU A 123 26.17 -5.82 -15.98
C GLU A 123 24.71 -5.94 -15.50
N LEU A 124 24.05 -7.07 -15.76
CA LEU A 124 22.69 -7.34 -15.29
C LEU A 124 22.60 -7.31 -13.76
N LEU A 125 23.60 -7.84 -13.05
CA LEU A 125 23.67 -7.77 -11.59
C LEU A 125 23.87 -6.34 -11.06
N ILE A 126 24.63 -5.51 -11.77
CA ILE A 126 24.76 -4.07 -11.44
C ILE A 126 23.41 -3.36 -11.62
N GLN A 127 22.68 -3.66 -12.70
CA GLN A 127 21.33 -3.13 -12.91
C GLN A 127 20.38 -3.58 -11.80
N LYS A 128 20.40 -4.88 -11.44
CA LYS A 128 19.63 -5.41 -10.31
C LYS A 128 19.96 -4.68 -9.01
N LYS A 129 21.23 -4.43 -8.70
CA LYS A 129 21.65 -3.68 -7.50
C LYS A 129 21.08 -2.26 -7.48
N LYS A 130 21.07 -1.56 -8.61
CA LYS A 130 20.43 -0.23 -8.73
C LYS A 130 18.92 -0.32 -8.47
N LEU A 131 18.27 -1.32 -9.07
CA LEU A 131 16.84 -1.56 -8.90
C LEU A 131 16.48 -1.90 -7.45
N MET A 132 17.26 -2.74 -6.77
CA MET A 132 17.08 -3.06 -5.34
C MET A 132 17.11 -1.83 -4.43
N ARG A 133 17.98 -0.84 -4.71
CA ARG A 133 17.97 0.44 -3.98
C ARG A 133 16.67 1.22 -4.20
N THR A 134 16.09 1.16 -5.40
CA THR A 134 14.79 1.80 -5.68
C THR A 134 13.64 1.08 -4.98
N LEU A 135 13.67 -0.25 -4.91
CA LEU A 135 12.73 -1.05 -4.12
C LEU A 135 12.75 -0.65 -2.64
N GLU A 136 13.93 -0.50 -2.04
CA GLU A 136 14.04 -0.12 -0.62
C GLU A 136 13.45 1.27 -0.34
N LYS A 137 13.73 2.25 -1.21
CA LYS A 137 13.11 3.58 -1.12
C LYS A 137 11.59 3.51 -1.23
N LEU A 138 11.08 2.64 -2.10
CA LEU A 138 9.65 2.46 -2.30
C LEU A 138 8.98 1.78 -1.10
N LYS A 139 9.62 0.76 -0.49
CA LYS A 139 9.16 0.15 0.76
C LYS A 139 9.03 1.18 1.88
N ASN A 140 10.03 2.04 2.04
CA ASN A 140 10.00 3.10 3.04
C ASN A 140 8.88 4.12 2.76
N ARG A 141 8.65 4.48 1.50
CA ARG A 141 7.52 5.33 1.12
C ARG A 141 6.17 4.69 1.46
N ILE A 142 6.02 3.38 1.24
CA ILE A 142 4.79 2.65 1.60
C ILE A 142 4.56 2.72 3.11
N LYS A 143 5.58 2.45 3.93
CA LYS A 143 5.50 2.55 5.39
C LYS A 143 4.98 3.93 5.85
N VAL A 144 5.59 5.01 5.34
CA VAL A 144 5.16 6.38 5.67
C VAL A 144 3.72 6.66 5.23
N LEU A 145 3.29 6.15 4.07
CA LEU A 145 1.91 6.32 3.61
C LEU A 145 0.92 5.53 4.49
N ASP A 146 1.32 4.38 5.00
CA ASP A 146 0.51 3.56 5.90
C ASP A 146 0.39 4.24 7.27
N GLU A 147 1.49 4.74 7.82
CA GLU A 147 1.49 5.57 9.05
C GLU A 147 0.60 6.81 8.89
N LEU A 148 0.70 7.52 7.76
CA LEU A 148 -0.14 8.67 7.47
C LEU A 148 -1.62 8.28 7.38
N THR A 149 -1.93 7.14 6.77
CA THR A 149 -3.32 6.63 6.70
C THR A 149 -3.88 6.39 8.11
N VAL A 150 -3.08 5.80 9.00
CA VAL A 150 -3.47 5.60 10.41
C VAL A 150 -3.72 6.95 11.08
N LYS A 151 -2.84 7.93 10.91
CA LYS A 151 -2.99 9.27 11.51
C LYS A 151 -4.20 10.04 10.98
N ILE A 152 -4.51 9.93 9.69
CA ILE A 152 -5.71 10.55 9.13
C ILE A 152 -6.96 9.86 9.70
N ASN A 153 -6.97 8.53 9.83
CA ASN A 153 -8.09 7.82 10.44
C ASN A 153 -8.29 8.22 11.92
N GLU A 154 -7.21 8.35 12.71
CA GLU A 154 -7.28 8.88 14.08
C GLU A 154 -7.91 10.29 14.11
N ALA A 155 -7.48 11.18 13.21
CA ALA A 155 -8.03 12.54 13.12
C ALA A 155 -9.51 12.55 12.71
N ILE A 156 -9.91 11.66 11.79
CA ILE A 156 -11.30 11.43 11.40
C ILE A 156 -12.12 11.02 12.63
N SER A 157 -11.69 10.00 13.38
CA SER A 157 -12.40 9.55 14.58
C SER A 157 -12.53 10.64 15.65
N LEU A 158 -11.50 11.45 15.85
CA LEU A 158 -11.55 12.60 16.77
C LEU A 158 -12.57 13.65 16.29
N LYS A 159 -12.61 13.94 15.00
CA LYS A 159 -13.55 14.90 14.40
C LYS A 159 -14.98 14.39 14.39
N GLU A 160 -15.20 13.10 14.14
CA GLU A 160 -16.50 12.45 14.25
C GLU A 160 -17.01 12.52 15.69
N THR A 161 -16.16 12.22 16.67
CA THR A 161 -16.52 12.33 18.09
C THR A 161 -16.89 13.77 18.47
N GLN A 162 -16.12 14.77 17.99
CA GLN A 162 -16.45 16.20 18.18
C GLN A 162 -17.78 16.57 17.53
N LEU A 163 -18.04 16.07 16.32
CA LEU A 163 -19.30 16.33 15.61
C LEU A 163 -20.49 15.71 16.34
N ILE A 164 -20.37 14.47 16.81
CA ILE A 164 -21.40 13.79 17.62
C ILE A 164 -21.68 14.59 18.89
N GLY A 165 -20.63 15.04 19.60
CA GLY A 165 -20.76 15.88 20.78
C GLY A 165 -21.52 17.18 20.48
N ASN A 166 -21.14 17.90 19.42
CA ASN A 166 -21.79 19.17 19.06
C ASN A 166 -23.23 18.99 18.58
N VAL A 167 -23.54 17.89 17.88
CA VAL A 167 -24.93 17.56 17.49
C VAL A 167 -25.76 17.16 18.71
N GLY A 168 -25.18 16.42 19.66
CA GLY A 168 -25.84 16.03 20.91
C GLY A 168 -26.15 17.21 21.86
N MET A 169 -25.34 18.27 21.82
CA MET A 169 -25.56 19.50 22.59
C MET A 169 -26.56 20.48 21.94
N ASN A 170 -27.12 20.17 20.76
CA ASN A 170 -28.15 20.98 20.09
C ASN A 170 -29.56 20.41 20.35
N PRO A 171 -30.30 20.88 21.38
CA PRO A 171 -31.65 20.37 21.69
C PRO A 171 -32.70 20.68 20.62
N GLU A 172 -32.49 21.65 19.73
CA GLU A 172 -33.46 22.02 18.67
C GLU A 172 -33.44 21.08 17.45
N LEU A 173 -32.44 20.20 17.28
CA LEU A 173 -32.51 19.11 16.28
C LEU A 173 -33.41 17.96 16.76
N LYS A 174 -33.63 17.83 18.07
CA LYS A 174 -34.63 16.89 18.62
C LYS A 174 -36.06 17.44 18.49
N GLN A 175 -36.23 18.75 18.50
CA GLN A 175 -37.54 19.37 18.62
C GLN A 175 -38.26 19.61 17.27
N ALA A 176 -37.55 19.49 16.14
CA ALA A 176 -38.13 19.66 14.81
C ALA A 176 -38.68 18.36 14.18
N GLU A 177 -38.38 17.19 14.76
CA GLU A 177 -38.82 15.87 14.25
C GLU A 177 -40.06 15.32 14.96
N ASP A 178 -40.58 16.01 15.98
CA ASP A 178 -41.82 15.62 16.68
C ASP A 178 -43.11 15.91 15.87
N SER A 179 -43.00 16.48 14.66
CA SER A 179 -44.14 16.69 13.75
C SER A 179 -44.18 15.75 12.54
N SER A 180 -43.20 14.85 12.40
CA SER A 180 -43.16 13.87 11.31
C SER A 180 -43.65 12.51 11.83
N GLN A 181 -44.97 12.33 11.96
CA GLN A 181 -45.54 11.03 12.32
C GLN A 181 -45.18 9.98 11.26
N ILE A 182 -44.19 9.14 11.56
CA ILE A 182 -43.75 8.03 10.70
C ILE A 182 -44.89 7.02 10.60
N ARG A 183 -45.62 7.04 9.47
CA ARG A 183 -46.67 6.07 9.16
C ARG A 183 -46.02 4.82 8.56
N PHE A 184 -45.83 3.79 9.38
CA PHE A 184 -45.49 2.46 8.88
C PHE A 184 -46.69 1.91 8.09
N ILE A 185 -46.52 1.70 6.79
CA ILE A 185 -47.49 1.00 5.94
C ILE A 185 -47.02 -0.44 5.85
N SER A 186 -47.70 -1.37 6.53
CA SER A 186 -47.51 -2.80 6.28
C SER A 186 -48.03 -3.14 4.88
N PRO A 187 -47.26 -3.88 4.06
CA PRO A 187 -47.77 -4.42 2.81
C PRO A 187 -49.03 -5.24 3.06
N LYS A 188 -50.08 -4.94 2.31
CA LYS A 188 -51.32 -5.71 2.30
C LYS A 188 -51.07 -6.99 1.52
N ASP A 189 -51.20 -8.13 2.19
CA ASP A 189 -51.39 -9.42 1.54
C ASP A 189 -52.79 -9.43 0.93
N GLU A 190 -52.88 -9.27 -0.39
CA GLU A 190 -54.08 -9.61 -1.15
C GLU A 190 -53.79 -10.93 -1.89
N SER A 191 -54.20 -11.99 -1.21
CA SER A 191 -54.31 -13.37 -1.67
C SER A 191 -55.38 -13.53 -2.75
N GLY A 192 -55.12 -14.42 -3.71
CA GLY A 192 -56.11 -15.00 -4.63
C GLY A 192 -55.67 -14.88 -6.09
N GLU A 193 -54.86 -15.82 -6.61
CA GLU A 193 -55.32 -16.96 -7.45
C GLU A 193 -55.68 -16.47 -8.88
N ASP A 194 -55.03 -16.87 -9.98
CA ASP A 194 -54.67 -18.21 -10.42
C ASP A 194 -53.67 -18.19 -11.61
N LEU A 195 -52.73 -19.14 -11.62
CA LEU A 195 -52.33 -20.09 -12.70
C LEU A 195 -52.22 -19.55 -14.16
N ASN A 196 -51.20 -19.84 -15.00
CA ASN A 196 -50.26 -20.94 -15.07
C ASN A 196 -49.21 -20.68 -16.19
N ASP A 197 -48.10 -21.41 -16.09
CA ASP A 197 -47.27 -21.99 -17.16
C ASP A 197 -46.19 -21.17 -17.93
N ARG A 198 -44.95 -21.54 -17.60
CA ARG A 198 -43.75 -21.73 -18.45
C ARG A 198 -43.22 -20.55 -19.28
N ASN A 199 -42.04 -20.06 -18.89
CA ASN A 199 -40.75 -20.53 -19.45
C ASN A 199 -39.59 -19.83 -18.71
N LEU A 200 -38.70 -20.61 -18.10
CA LEU A 200 -37.30 -20.22 -17.93
C LEU A 200 -36.60 -20.39 -19.29
N PRO A 201 -35.67 -19.50 -19.66
CA PRO A 201 -34.28 -19.82 -19.32
C PRO A 201 -33.42 -18.61 -18.91
N ASP A 202 -32.46 -18.95 -18.04
CA ASP A 202 -31.04 -18.60 -17.98
C ASP A 202 -30.44 -17.43 -18.81
N GLU A 203 -29.34 -16.95 -18.23
CA GLU A 203 -28.12 -16.48 -18.89
C GLU A 203 -27.84 -14.97 -18.90
N GLY A 204 -26.64 -14.65 -18.43
CA GLY A 204 -26.18 -13.30 -18.13
C GLY A 204 -25.80 -12.47 -19.36
N CYS A 205 -25.50 -11.20 -19.11
CA CYS A 205 -24.71 -10.41 -20.06
C CYS A 205 -23.99 -9.27 -19.35
N ILE A 206 -22.69 -9.48 -19.18
CA ILE A 206 -21.67 -8.43 -19.12
C ILE A 206 -21.75 -7.63 -20.43
N LYS A 207 -21.80 -6.30 -20.36
CA LYS A 207 -21.47 -5.45 -21.51
C LYS A 207 -20.24 -4.60 -21.19
N GLN A 208 -19.08 -5.15 -21.56
CA GLN A 208 -17.93 -4.37 -22.02
C GLN A 208 -18.15 -3.95 -23.47
N GLY A 209 -17.59 -2.81 -23.83
CA GLY A 209 -17.34 -2.49 -25.23
C GLY A 209 -17.17 -1.01 -25.48
N GLN A 210 -15.92 -0.55 -25.56
CA GLN A 210 -15.44 0.19 -26.71
C GLN A 210 -13.89 0.15 -26.76
N ASN A 211 -13.41 -0.40 -27.87
CA ASN A 211 -12.01 -0.61 -28.26
C ASN A 211 -11.35 0.68 -28.75
N TYR A 212 -10.02 0.73 -28.65
CA TYR A 212 -9.17 1.17 -29.76
C TYR A 212 -7.84 0.38 -29.78
N GLU A 213 -7.65 -0.34 -30.88
CA GLU A 213 -6.40 -0.83 -31.48
C GLU A 213 -5.62 0.38 -32.07
N LEU A 214 -4.32 0.42 -32.40
CA LEU A 214 -3.36 -0.55 -32.93
C LEU A 214 -1.93 0.11 -32.94
N GLU A 215 -0.91 -0.70 -33.23
CA GLU A 215 0.43 -0.38 -33.83
C GLU A 215 1.69 -0.24 -32.95
N ASP A 216 2.44 -1.35 -32.96
CA ASP A 216 3.89 -1.57 -33.13
C ASP A 216 4.90 -0.39 -33.18
N GLN A 217 6.06 -0.62 -32.53
CA GLN A 217 7.37 -0.27 -33.10
C GLN A 217 8.57 -0.93 -32.37
N LYS A 218 9.32 -1.71 -33.16
CA LYS A 218 10.63 -2.31 -32.95
C LYS A 218 11.76 -1.28 -33.14
N SER A 219 12.84 -1.34 -32.35
CA SER A 219 14.21 -1.10 -32.85
C SER A 219 15.29 -1.48 -31.84
N GLU A 220 16.29 -2.19 -32.37
CA GLU A 220 17.60 -2.48 -31.78
C GLU A 220 18.48 -1.22 -31.73
N ALA A 221 19.44 -1.19 -30.81
CA ALA A 221 20.77 -0.63 -31.06
C ALA A 221 21.78 -1.07 -29.97
N VAL A 222 22.78 -1.83 -30.41
CA VAL A 222 24.06 -2.08 -29.73
C VAL A 222 24.96 -0.84 -29.85
N PRO A 223 25.85 -0.59 -28.89
CA PRO A 223 27.23 -0.38 -29.32
C PRO A 223 28.23 -1.17 -28.46
N SER A 224 29.07 -1.92 -29.16
CA SER A 224 30.28 -2.56 -28.66
C SER A 224 31.28 -1.52 -28.15
N GLY A 225 31.86 -1.79 -26.99
CA GLY A 225 33.03 -1.09 -26.45
C GLY A 225 33.91 -2.11 -25.73
N ASP A 226 35.05 -2.40 -26.35
CA ASP A 226 36.07 -3.38 -26.00
C ASP A 226 36.83 -3.02 -24.70
N LEU A 227 37.40 -4.03 -24.01
CA LEU A 227 38.58 -4.03 -23.11
C LEU A 227 38.46 -4.88 -21.81
N LYS A 228 39.10 -6.05 -21.89
CA LYS A 228 40.06 -6.69 -20.94
C LYS A 228 39.59 -7.17 -19.55
N GLU A 229 39.31 -8.47 -19.52
CA GLU A 229 39.83 -9.53 -18.64
C GLU A 229 40.70 -9.13 -17.42
N THR A 230 40.33 -9.62 -16.22
CA THR A 230 41.23 -10.33 -15.27
C THR A 230 40.41 -10.97 -14.11
N THR A 231 40.45 -12.30 -14.05
CA THR A 231 40.49 -13.21 -12.87
C THR A 231 39.52 -12.95 -11.69
N SER A 232 38.45 -13.74 -11.50
CA SER A 232 38.40 -15.09 -10.88
C SER A 232 38.36 -15.06 -9.35
N GLU A 233 37.17 -15.29 -8.76
CA GLU A 233 37.00 -16.18 -7.59
C GLU A 233 35.50 -16.48 -7.38
N LYS A 234 35.20 -17.78 -7.30
CA LYS A 234 33.88 -18.41 -7.36
C LYS A 234 33.41 -18.71 -5.94
N VAL A 235 32.31 -18.10 -5.49
CA VAL A 235 31.60 -18.50 -4.26
C VAL A 235 30.25 -19.10 -4.64
N VAL A 236 30.04 -20.33 -4.18
CA VAL A 236 28.92 -21.23 -4.47
C VAL A 236 27.61 -20.68 -3.87
N THR A 237 26.54 -20.61 -4.67
CA THR A 237 25.17 -20.32 -4.20
C THR A 237 24.28 -21.56 -4.33
N SER A 238 23.47 -21.75 -3.28
CA SER A 238 22.62 -22.87 -2.86
C SER A 238 21.61 -23.43 -3.88
N ASN A 239 21.38 -24.76 -3.76
CA ASN A 239 20.45 -25.63 -4.49
C ASN A 239 19.03 -25.59 -3.86
N ASP A 240 18.18 -24.63 -4.23
CA ASP A 240 16.82 -24.56 -3.70
C ASP A 240 15.82 -25.47 -4.47
N ASP A 241 16.14 -25.84 -5.71
CA ASP A 241 15.27 -26.68 -6.57
C ASP A 241 15.19 -28.14 -6.11
N ASN A 242 16.16 -28.61 -5.31
CA ASN A 242 16.23 -30.01 -4.85
C ASN A 242 15.30 -30.29 -3.66
N ILE A 243 14.87 -29.24 -2.93
CA ILE A 243 14.06 -29.40 -1.72
C ILE A 243 12.63 -29.81 -2.08
N ILE A 244 12.06 -29.24 -3.14
CA ILE A 244 10.66 -29.49 -3.57
C ILE A 244 10.52 -30.86 -4.26
N SER A 245 11.57 -31.37 -4.91
CA SER A 245 11.57 -32.71 -5.49
C SER A 245 11.63 -33.82 -4.46
N CYS A 246 12.39 -33.66 -3.37
CA CYS A 246 12.58 -34.71 -2.35
C CYS A 246 11.29 -35.06 -1.58
N PHE A 247 10.36 -34.11 -1.40
CA PHE A 247 9.11 -34.38 -0.69
C PHE A 247 8.06 -35.12 -1.52
N LYS A 248 8.27 -35.32 -2.82
CA LYS A 248 7.34 -36.08 -3.68
C LYS A 248 7.39 -37.58 -3.40
N ASP A 249 8.50 -38.08 -2.87
CA ASP A 249 8.74 -39.51 -2.65
C ASP A 249 8.51 -39.95 -1.19
N ILE A 250 8.30 -38.99 -0.27
CA ILE A 250 8.11 -39.25 1.16
C ILE A 250 6.60 -39.29 1.47
N SER A 251 6.04 -40.50 1.53
CA SER A 251 4.60 -40.71 1.79
C SER A 251 4.24 -40.93 3.26
N THR A 252 5.25 -41.09 4.15
CA THR A 252 5.05 -41.40 5.58
C THR A 252 5.71 -40.36 6.49
N TYR A 253 5.13 -40.17 7.68
CA TYR A 253 5.67 -39.29 8.72
C TYR A 253 7.07 -39.74 9.21
N GLU A 254 7.29 -41.05 9.26
CA GLU A 254 8.58 -41.63 9.63
C GLU A 254 9.66 -41.34 8.57
N GLY A 255 9.37 -41.57 7.29
CA GLY A 255 10.30 -41.24 6.20
C GLY A 255 10.64 -39.75 6.14
N PHE A 256 9.70 -38.88 6.54
CA PHE A 256 9.97 -37.45 6.70
C PHE A 256 10.97 -37.17 7.83
N LEU A 257 10.79 -37.81 8.99
CA LEU A 257 11.71 -37.64 10.12
C LEU A 257 13.10 -38.20 9.82
N GLU A 258 13.19 -39.33 9.11
CA GLU A 258 14.46 -39.89 8.66
C GLU A 258 15.19 -38.97 7.68
N TYR A 259 14.46 -38.39 6.73
CA TYR A 259 15.01 -37.39 5.81
C TYR A 259 15.55 -36.17 6.56
N VAL A 260 14.78 -35.64 7.52
CA VAL A 260 15.21 -34.51 8.35
C VAL A 260 16.43 -34.90 9.22
N ASP A 261 16.47 -36.09 9.83
CA ASP A 261 17.66 -36.57 10.55
C ASP A 261 18.87 -36.68 9.62
N GLY A 262 18.67 -37.14 8.38
CA GLY A 262 19.72 -37.23 7.37
C GLY A 262 20.32 -35.87 7.02
N GLN A 263 19.48 -34.86 6.80
CA GLN A 263 19.95 -33.49 6.53
C GLN A 263 20.64 -32.87 7.74
N LEU A 264 20.11 -33.08 8.94
CA LEU A 264 20.74 -32.62 10.17
C LEU A 264 22.06 -33.33 10.45
N ARG A 265 22.20 -34.60 10.08
CA ARG A 265 23.46 -35.36 10.18
C ARG A 265 24.54 -34.78 9.27
N GLN A 266 24.18 -34.39 8.04
CA GLN A 266 25.11 -33.73 7.14
C GLN A 266 25.58 -32.39 7.73
N ILE A 267 24.64 -31.57 8.22
CA ILE A 267 24.95 -30.30 8.88
C ILE A 267 25.84 -30.52 10.11
N GLU A 268 25.54 -31.51 10.95
CA GLU A 268 26.35 -31.84 12.13
C GLU A 268 27.79 -32.19 11.75
N SER A 269 27.98 -33.01 10.70
CA SER A 269 29.31 -33.36 10.19
C SER A 269 30.08 -32.13 9.69
N ASP A 270 29.41 -31.25 8.95
CA ASP A 270 30.02 -30.04 8.39
C ASP A 270 30.42 -29.05 9.50
N LEU A 271 29.54 -28.85 10.50
CA LEU A 271 29.82 -28.00 11.66
C LEU A 271 30.94 -28.59 12.53
N PHE A 272 30.94 -29.90 12.77
CA PHE A 272 32.01 -30.58 13.50
C PHE A 272 33.36 -30.42 12.80
N MET A 273 33.40 -30.60 11.47
CA MET A 273 34.60 -30.39 10.68
C MET A 273 35.07 -28.94 10.72
N PHE A 274 34.15 -27.98 10.64
CA PHE A 274 34.48 -26.56 10.76
C PHE A 274 35.09 -26.23 12.13
N VAL A 275 34.50 -26.69 13.23
CA VAL A 275 35.01 -26.46 14.59
C VAL A 275 36.39 -27.10 14.75
N ARG A 276 36.59 -28.32 14.23
CA ARG A 276 37.87 -29.03 14.27
C ARG A 276 38.95 -28.28 13.50
N ILE A 277 38.69 -27.89 12.25
CA ILE A 277 39.65 -27.16 11.41
C ILE A 277 39.95 -25.79 12.05
N SER A 278 38.93 -25.08 12.52
CA SER A 278 39.11 -23.79 13.15
C SER A 278 39.96 -23.91 14.42
N SER A 279 39.74 -24.93 15.25
CA SER A 279 40.57 -25.18 16.45
C SER A 279 42.04 -25.45 16.13
N LEU A 280 42.35 -26.05 14.97
CA LEU A 280 43.72 -26.26 14.51
C LEU A 280 44.38 -24.98 13.96
N ILE A 281 43.59 -24.08 13.36
CA ILE A 281 44.06 -22.84 12.73
C ILE A 281 44.16 -21.67 13.74
N LEU A 282 43.41 -21.71 14.84
CA LEU A 282 43.23 -20.63 15.82
C LEU A 282 44.44 -20.37 16.74
N GLY A 283 45.66 -20.47 16.20
CA GLY A 283 46.89 -20.11 16.88
C GLY A 283 47.17 -18.61 16.90
N ASN A 284 46.63 -17.79 15.98
CA ASN A 284 47.08 -16.40 15.78
C ASN A 284 46.01 -15.31 15.52
N GLU A 285 44.71 -15.60 15.43
CA GLU A 285 43.65 -14.59 15.17
C GLU A 285 42.52 -14.64 16.22
N GLU A 286 42.76 -14.08 17.39
CA GLU A 286 42.27 -14.75 18.59
C GLU A 286 40.87 -14.36 19.08
N LYS A 287 40.35 -13.14 18.84
CA LYS A 287 39.09 -12.74 19.52
C LYS A 287 37.82 -13.01 18.72
N GLN A 288 37.76 -12.56 17.47
CA GLN A 288 36.56 -12.73 16.65
C GLN A 288 36.37 -14.18 16.19
N MET A 289 37.47 -14.87 15.87
CA MET A 289 37.41 -16.25 15.39
C MET A 289 37.09 -17.22 16.54
N LYS A 290 37.57 -16.97 17.78
CA LYS A 290 37.10 -17.69 18.98
C LYS A 290 35.61 -17.53 19.21
N ALA A 291 35.07 -16.30 19.11
CA ALA A 291 33.64 -16.06 19.29
C ALA A 291 32.78 -16.80 18.24
N LYS A 292 33.23 -16.80 16.97
CA LYS A 292 32.55 -17.55 15.90
C LYS A 292 32.63 -19.06 16.10
N VAL A 293 33.80 -19.59 16.48
CA VAL A 293 33.98 -21.03 16.78
C VAL A 293 33.12 -21.46 17.96
N GLN A 294 33.04 -20.64 19.01
CA GLN A 294 32.17 -20.87 20.16
C GLN A 294 30.69 -20.91 19.73
N GLN A 295 30.25 -19.92 18.96
CA GLN A 295 28.89 -19.89 18.41
C GLN A 295 28.60 -21.11 17.54
N THR A 296 29.56 -21.56 16.72
CA THR A 296 29.39 -22.77 15.90
C THR A 296 29.30 -24.03 16.76
N SER A 297 30.02 -24.08 17.88
CA SER A 297 29.94 -25.18 18.84
C SER A 297 28.57 -25.25 19.53
N GLU A 298 27.98 -24.10 19.87
CA GLU A 298 26.63 -24.03 20.45
C GLU A 298 25.57 -24.52 19.45
N ILE A 299 25.66 -24.07 18.19
CA ILE A 299 24.77 -24.54 17.11
C ILE A 299 24.92 -26.05 16.89
N LEU A 300 26.15 -26.57 16.95
CA LEU A 300 26.41 -28.01 16.83
C LEU A 300 25.70 -28.81 17.94
N GLU A 301 25.73 -28.31 19.18
CA GLU A 301 25.03 -28.93 20.31
C GLU A 301 23.51 -28.90 20.14
N ASP A 302 22.96 -27.78 19.66
CA ASP A 302 21.53 -27.66 19.36
C ASP A 302 21.08 -28.65 18.27
N VAL A 303 21.85 -28.75 17.18
CA VAL A 303 21.60 -29.72 16.10
C VAL A 303 21.62 -31.14 16.65
N HIS A 304 22.63 -31.49 17.45
CA HIS A 304 22.75 -32.81 18.05
C HIS A 304 21.57 -33.13 18.99
N ASN A 305 21.10 -32.15 19.76
CA ASN A 305 19.93 -32.29 20.63
C ASN A 305 18.63 -32.48 19.84
N ILE A 306 18.44 -31.76 18.73
CA ILE A 306 17.29 -31.95 17.83
C ILE A 306 17.29 -33.36 17.25
N ARG A 307 18.44 -33.85 16.77
CA ARG A 307 18.57 -35.21 16.23
C ARG A 307 18.25 -36.28 17.28
N LYS A 308 18.71 -36.11 18.53
CA LYS A 308 18.32 -36.99 19.65
C LYS A 308 16.82 -37.03 19.87
N LYS A 309 16.14 -35.88 19.78
CA LYS A 309 14.67 -35.81 19.90
C LYS A 309 13.99 -36.54 18.75
N ILE A 310 14.45 -36.34 17.51
CA ILE A 310 13.91 -37.05 16.34
C ILE A 310 14.09 -38.57 16.49
N ALA A 311 15.29 -39.02 16.87
CA ALA A 311 15.57 -40.43 17.11
C ALA A 311 14.70 -41.03 18.24
N SER A 312 14.36 -40.23 19.26
CA SER A 312 13.45 -40.66 20.32
C SER A 312 12.03 -40.85 19.78
N VAL A 313 11.54 -39.92 18.94
CA VAL A 313 10.21 -39.99 18.32
C VAL A 313 10.09 -41.20 17.37
N ILE A 314 11.13 -41.49 16.58
CA ILE A 314 11.16 -42.65 15.69
C ILE A 314 11.06 -43.94 16.52
N LYS A 315 11.93 -44.11 17.53
CA LYS A 315 11.95 -45.31 18.39
C LYS A 315 10.68 -45.52 19.21
N THR A 316 10.01 -44.45 19.64
CA THR A 316 8.75 -44.58 20.39
C THR A 316 7.61 -45.13 19.52
N LYS A 317 7.67 -44.92 18.20
CA LYS A 317 6.63 -45.44 17.29
C LYS A 317 6.85 -46.89 16.87
N GLU A 318 8.09 -47.38 16.86
CA GLU A 318 8.40 -48.79 16.64
C GLU A 318 7.98 -49.72 17.81
N GLY A 319 7.70 -49.15 19.00
CA GLY A 319 7.28 -49.90 20.19
C GLY A 319 5.77 -49.99 20.44
N GLU A 320 4.95 -49.33 19.62
CA GLU A 320 3.47 -49.29 19.76
C GLU A 320 2.73 -50.13 18.70
N THR A 321 3.45 -50.95 17.92
CA THR A 321 2.87 -51.91 16.96
C THR A 321 3.11 -53.35 17.37
#